data_AF-A0A7J7RBB0-F1
#
_entry.id   AF-A0A7J7RBB0-F1
#
_cell.length_a   1.000
_cell.length_b   1.000
_cell.length_c   1.000
_cell.angle_alpha   90.00
_cell.angle_beta   90.00
_cell.angle_gamma   90.00
#
_symmetry.space_group_name_H-M   'P 1'
#
loop_
_entity.id
_entity.type
_entity.pdbx_description
1 polymer ?
#
loop_
_entity_poly.entity_id
_entity_poly.type
_entity_poly.pdbx_seq_one_letter_code
_entity_poly.pdbx_strand_id
1 'polypeptide(L)'
;MALTNLAGINERLRQKILKEKAVPMVEGYMFEEHEMIRRAATECMCNLAMSKEVQDLFEAEGNDRLKLLVLYSGEDDELLRRAAAGGLAMLTSMRPSLCSRIPQVTTHWLEILQALLLSPNQELQHRGAVVVLNMVEASREIASTLMESEMLEILSVLAKGKEDPVTRVATACLGKAVEYGLIKPNQDGE
;
A
#
# COMPACT_ATOMS: atom_id res chain seq x y z
N MET A 1 -5.35 6.04 20.01
CA MET A 1 -6.51 5.13 19.81
C MET A 1 -7.85 5.86 19.65
N ALA A 2 -8.28 6.76 20.56
CA ALA A 2 -9.58 7.45 20.39
C ALA A 2 -9.70 8.26 19.07
N LEU A 3 -8.66 9.03 18.73
CA LEU A 3 -8.59 9.76 17.45
C LEU A 3 -8.61 8.82 16.24
N THR A 4 -7.90 7.68 16.31
CA THR A 4 -7.89 6.64 15.27
C THR A 4 -9.30 6.18 14.93
N ASN A 5 -10.09 5.85 15.96
CA ASN A 5 -11.47 5.41 15.79
C ASN A 5 -12.34 6.52 15.19
N LEU A 6 -12.23 7.76 15.66
CA LEU A 6 -12.99 8.89 15.11
C LEU A 6 -12.67 9.17 13.64
N ALA A 7 -11.39 9.10 13.27
CA ALA A 7 -10.93 9.30 11.89
C ALA A 7 -11.45 8.20 10.93
N GLY A 8 -11.67 6.99 11.45
CA GLY A 8 -12.17 5.86 10.68
C GLY A 8 -13.67 5.90 10.37
N ILE A 9 -14.47 6.74 11.04
CA ILE A 9 -15.93 6.71 10.92
C ILE A 9 -16.42 7.41 9.64
N ASN A 10 -16.10 8.70 9.45
CA ASN A 10 -16.58 9.47 8.29
C ASN A 10 -15.77 10.75 8.03
N GLU A 11 -15.97 11.34 6.85
CA GLU A 11 -15.26 12.56 6.43
C GLU A 11 -15.51 13.75 7.35
N ARG A 12 -16.73 13.91 7.88
CA ARG A 12 -17.06 15.01 8.79
C ARG A 12 -16.20 14.99 10.05
N LEU A 13 -15.91 13.81 10.60
CA LEU A 13 -15.06 13.67 11.78
C LEU A 13 -13.58 13.88 11.44
N ARG A 14 -13.10 13.37 10.30
CA ARG A 14 -11.74 13.67 9.81
C ARG A 14 -11.54 15.17 9.67
N GLN A 15 -12.47 15.86 9.02
CA GLN A 15 -12.42 17.32 8.85
C GLN A 15 -12.36 18.08 10.18
N LYS A 16 -13.02 17.60 11.24
CA LYS A 16 -12.86 18.19 12.58
C LYS A 16 -11.44 17.99 13.15
N ILE A 17 -10.88 16.79 13.00
CA ILE A 17 -9.51 16.49 13.43
C ILE A 17 -8.49 17.35 12.67
N LEU A 18 -8.69 17.53 11.36
CA LEU A 18 -7.81 18.35 10.52
C LEU A 18 -7.85 19.84 10.91
N LYS A 19 -9.02 20.38 11.26
CA LYS A 19 -9.17 21.77 11.75
C LYS A 19 -8.38 22.06 13.03
N GLU A 20 -8.19 21.05 13.88
CA GLU A 20 -7.36 21.15 15.08
C GLU A 20 -5.85 21.01 14.79
N LYS A 21 -5.45 21.03 13.51
CA LYS A 21 -4.04 20.88 13.06
C LYS A 21 -3.39 19.61 13.62
N ALA A 22 -4.14 18.51 13.69
CA ALA A 22 -3.66 17.28 14.30
C ALA A 22 -2.64 16.51 13.44
N VAL A 23 -2.61 16.73 12.11
CA VAL A 23 -1.77 15.93 11.20
C VAL A 23 -0.28 15.95 11.56
N PRO A 24 0.37 17.11 11.78
CA PRO A 24 1.79 17.14 12.16
C PRO A 24 2.07 16.45 13.50
N MET A 25 1.12 16.49 14.44
CA MET A 25 1.26 15.78 15.72
C MET A 25 1.16 14.27 15.52
N VAL A 26 0.17 13.80 14.76
CA VAL A 26 0.03 12.37 14.43
C VAL A 26 1.26 11.88 13.68
N GLU A 27 1.76 12.66 12.72
CA GLU A 27 2.99 12.35 11.99
C GLU A 27 4.20 12.26 12.93
N GLY A 28 4.38 13.20 13.85
CA GLY A 28 5.44 13.12 14.87
C GLY A 28 5.38 11.82 15.67
N TYR A 29 4.18 11.41 16.09
CA TYR A 29 3.99 10.16 16.83
C TYR A 29 4.29 8.89 16.00
N MET A 30 4.28 8.97 14.66
CA MET A 30 4.71 7.84 13.84
C MET A 30 6.21 7.57 14.00
N PHE A 31 7.04 8.57 14.31
CA PHE A 31 8.49 8.40 14.48
C PHE A 31 8.91 7.98 15.89
N GLU A 32 7.97 7.82 16.82
CA GLU A 32 8.28 7.42 18.18
C GLU A 32 8.85 6.00 18.27
N GLU A 33 9.76 5.79 19.21
CA GLU A 33 10.33 4.46 19.47
C GLU A 33 9.30 3.50 20.06
N HIS A 34 8.37 4.05 20.85
CA HIS A 34 7.36 3.27 21.54
C HIS A 34 6.38 2.63 20.54
N GLU A 35 6.48 1.31 20.36
CA GLU A 35 5.73 0.52 19.37
C GLU A 35 4.23 0.82 19.35
N MET A 36 3.57 0.80 20.51
CA MET A 36 2.12 1.06 20.58
C MET A 36 1.72 2.48 20.15
N ILE A 37 2.57 3.48 20.42
CA ILE A 37 2.32 4.87 20.02
C ILE A 37 2.50 5.00 18.52
N ARG A 38 3.63 4.51 18.00
CA ARG A 38 3.94 4.46 16.56
C ARG A 38 2.82 3.78 15.78
N ARG A 39 2.42 2.58 16.18
CA ARG A 39 1.31 1.84 15.56
C ARG A 39 0.01 2.65 15.57
N ALA A 40 -0.42 3.16 16.72
CA ALA A 40 -1.68 3.90 16.83
C ALA A 40 -1.67 5.19 15.99
N ALA A 41 -0.51 5.84 15.87
CA ALA A 41 -0.30 7.00 15.03
C ALA A 41 -0.37 6.65 13.54
N THR A 42 0.30 5.56 13.12
CA THR A 42 0.22 5.06 11.74
C THR A 42 -1.22 4.70 11.36
N GLU A 43 -1.93 3.95 12.20
CA GLU A 43 -3.36 3.65 11.97
C GLU A 43 -4.20 4.93 11.86
N CYS A 44 -3.94 5.92 12.73
CA CYS A 44 -4.66 7.19 12.68
C CYS A 44 -4.36 7.96 11.39
N MET A 45 -3.10 8.02 10.96
CA MET A 45 -2.68 8.67 9.72
C MET A 45 -3.31 8.00 8.51
N CYS A 46 -3.32 6.66 8.46
CA CYS A 46 -3.98 5.91 7.37
C CYS A 46 -5.47 6.23 7.29
N ASN A 47 -6.17 6.35 8.43
CA ASN A 47 -7.57 6.79 8.43
C ASN A 47 -7.73 8.24 7.96
N LEU A 48 -6.85 9.14 8.40
CA LEU A 48 -6.87 10.55 7.99
C LEU A 48 -6.58 10.72 6.49
N ALA A 49 -5.73 9.87 5.91
CA ALA A 49 -5.41 9.82 4.47
C ALA A 49 -6.61 9.49 3.56
N MET A 50 -7.76 9.10 4.11
CA MET A 50 -9.03 9.07 3.36
C MET A 50 -9.53 10.48 2.97
N SER A 51 -9.07 11.53 3.64
CA SER A 51 -9.43 12.90 3.33
C SER A 51 -8.52 13.49 2.25
N LYS A 52 -9.11 14.23 1.31
CA LYS A 52 -8.40 14.86 0.18
C LYS A 52 -7.22 15.71 0.65
N GLU A 53 -7.41 16.50 1.70
CA GLU A 53 -6.39 17.40 2.24
C GLU A 53 -5.15 16.64 2.72
N VAL A 54 -5.34 15.46 3.31
CA VAL A 54 -4.22 14.63 3.76
C VAL A 54 -3.56 13.91 2.59
N GLN A 55 -4.33 13.48 1.59
CA GLN A 55 -3.77 12.93 0.35
C GLN A 55 -2.86 13.94 -0.36
N ASP A 56 -3.27 15.20 -0.41
CA ASP A 56 -2.48 16.28 -1.00
C ASP A 56 -1.14 16.46 -0.23
N LEU A 57 -1.10 16.20 1.09
CA LEU A 57 0.14 16.20 1.88
C LEU A 57 1.07 15.02 1.57
N PHE A 58 0.54 13.87 1.14
CA PHE A 58 1.34 12.74 0.66
C PHE A 58 1.88 13.02 -0.75
N GLU A 59 1.09 13.67 -1.62
CA GLU A 59 1.51 14.05 -2.97
C GLU A 59 2.51 15.21 -3.00
N ALA A 60 2.53 16.07 -1.98
CA ALA A 60 3.50 17.14 -1.87
C ALA A 60 4.94 16.63 -1.97
N GLU A 61 5.83 17.48 -2.49
CA GLU A 61 7.27 17.22 -2.52
C GLU A 61 7.91 17.57 -1.16
N GLY A 62 9.16 17.12 -0.95
CA GLY A 62 9.94 17.48 0.22
C GLY A 62 9.46 16.87 1.55
N ASN A 63 8.68 15.80 1.53
CA ASN A 63 8.30 15.03 2.72
C ASN A 63 8.56 13.53 2.54
N ASP A 64 8.69 12.84 3.67
CA ASP A 64 8.97 11.40 3.74
C ASP A 64 7.72 10.56 4.07
N ARG A 65 6.50 11.08 3.92
CA ARG A 65 5.29 10.37 4.34
C ARG A 65 5.07 9.07 3.57
N LEU A 66 5.24 9.12 2.25
CA LEU A 66 5.16 7.92 1.40
C LEU A 66 6.29 6.94 1.75
N LYS A 67 7.52 7.45 1.92
CA LYS A 67 8.68 6.65 2.31
C LYS A 67 8.42 5.87 3.59
N LEU A 68 7.89 6.56 4.61
CA LEU A 68 7.60 5.97 5.91
C LEU A 68 6.56 4.86 5.82
N LEU A 69 5.47 5.05 5.06
CA LEU A 69 4.47 3.99 4.86
C LEU A 69 5.02 2.79 4.09
N VAL A 70 5.87 3.01 3.09
CA VAL A 70 6.54 1.91 2.36
C VAL A 70 7.43 1.14 3.32
N LEU A 71 8.32 1.81 4.07
CA LEU A 71 9.21 1.17 5.03
C LEU A 71 8.44 0.40 6.13
N TYR A 72 7.41 1.00 6.72
CA TYR A 72 6.60 0.34 7.75
C TYR A 72 5.84 -0.89 7.27
N SER A 73 5.59 -1.01 5.96
CA SER A 73 4.99 -2.22 5.39
C SER A 73 5.96 -3.42 5.44
N GLY A 74 7.26 -3.17 5.55
CA GLY A 74 8.34 -4.16 5.64
C GLY A 74 8.92 -4.40 7.03
N GLU A 75 8.37 -3.76 8.08
CA GLU A 75 8.81 -3.95 9.47
C GLU A 75 8.47 -5.34 10.01
N ASP A 76 8.98 -5.71 11.19
CA ASP A 76 8.67 -7.00 11.82
C ASP A 76 7.32 -7.00 12.58
N ASP A 77 6.91 -5.86 13.14
CA ASP A 77 5.63 -5.72 13.85
C ASP A 77 4.46 -5.87 12.87
N GLU A 78 3.82 -7.05 12.89
CA GLU A 78 2.69 -7.39 12.02
C GLU A 78 1.56 -6.36 12.06
N LEU A 79 1.28 -5.76 13.23
CA LEU A 79 0.21 -4.79 13.37
C LEU A 79 0.59 -3.45 12.74
N LEU A 80 1.85 -3.03 12.86
CA LEU A 80 2.38 -1.84 12.18
C LEU A 80 2.38 -2.04 10.66
N ARG A 81 2.90 -3.18 10.18
CA ARG A 81 2.86 -3.55 8.75
C ARG A 81 1.45 -3.50 8.21
N ARG A 82 0.49 -4.05 8.96
CA ARG A 82 -0.91 -4.10 8.55
C ARG A 82 -1.48 -2.70 8.40
N ALA A 83 -1.24 -1.81 9.38
CA ALA A 83 -1.66 -0.42 9.29
C ALA A 83 -1.05 0.27 8.06
N ALA A 84 0.27 0.17 7.90
CA ALA A 84 1.02 0.82 6.82
C ALA A 84 0.63 0.31 5.43
N ALA A 85 0.62 -1.01 5.21
CA ALA A 85 0.25 -1.62 3.94
C ALA A 85 -1.21 -1.34 3.56
N GLY A 86 -2.11 -1.28 4.55
CA GLY A 86 -3.51 -0.88 4.34
C GLY A 86 -3.62 0.58 3.89
N GLY A 87 -2.90 1.49 4.56
CA GLY A 87 -2.83 2.89 4.15
C GLY A 87 -2.21 3.08 2.76
N LEU A 88 -1.16 2.33 2.45
CA LEU A 88 -0.47 2.37 1.15
C LEU A 88 -1.38 1.86 0.02
N ALA A 89 -2.08 0.74 0.23
CA ALA A 89 -3.05 0.21 -0.74
C ALA A 89 -4.18 1.21 -1.04
N MET A 90 -4.70 1.86 0.00
CA MET A 90 -5.74 2.86 -0.13
C MET A 90 -5.23 4.13 -0.85
N LEU A 91 -4.07 4.65 -0.45
CA LEU A 91 -3.47 5.86 -1.03
C LEU A 91 -3.14 5.69 -2.51
N THR A 92 -2.53 4.56 -2.88
CA THR A 92 -2.18 4.26 -4.29
C THR A 92 -3.41 4.11 -5.17
N SER A 93 -4.52 3.60 -4.63
CA SER A 93 -5.80 3.54 -5.34
C SER A 93 -6.42 4.92 -5.56
N MET A 94 -6.39 5.80 -4.54
CA MET A 94 -6.99 7.14 -4.62
C MET A 94 -6.11 8.16 -5.35
N ARG A 95 -4.78 7.97 -5.33
CA ARG A 95 -3.78 8.85 -5.95
C ARG A 95 -2.76 8.02 -6.74
N PRO A 96 -3.08 7.62 -7.98
CA PRO A 96 -2.18 6.81 -8.81
C PRO A 96 -0.80 7.45 -9.08
N SER A 97 -0.69 8.78 -8.97
CA SER A 97 0.57 9.53 -8.98
C SER A 97 1.58 9.06 -7.92
N LEU A 98 1.10 8.53 -6.77
CA LEU A 98 1.96 8.00 -5.72
C LEU A 98 2.62 6.68 -6.13
N CYS A 99 2.01 5.90 -7.02
CA CYS A 99 2.57 4.63 -7.49
C CYS A 99 3.95 4.80 -8.11
N SER A 100 4.15 5.83 -8.94
CA SER A 100 5.43 6.11 -9.59
C SER A 100 6.50 6.62 -8.64
N ARG A 101 6.11 7.14 -7.47
CA ARG A 101 7.02 7.61 -6.42
C ARG A 101 7.51 6.50 -5.50
N ILE A 102 6.81 5.37 -5.39
CA ILE A 102 7.21 4.25 -4.51
C ILE A 102 8.65 3.79 -4.80
N PRO A 103 9.05 3.53 -6.06
CA PRO A 103 10.44 3.13 -6.37
C PRO A 103 11.48 4.23 -6.09
N GLN A 104 11.05 5.48 -5.94
CA GLN A 104 11.93 6.63 -5.78
C GLN A 104 12.21 6.95 -4.31
N VAL A 105 11.34 6.52 -3.39
CA VAL A 105 11.46 6.87 -1.97
C VAL A 105 12.36 5.93 -1.17
N THR A 106 12.56 4.70 -1.63
CA THR A 106 13.47 3.72 -1.01
C THR A 106 13.91 2.69 -2.03
N THR A 107 15.14 2.19 -1.92
CA THR A 107 15.66 1.11 -2.77
C THR A 107 15.02 -0.24 -2.45
N HIS A 108 14.52 -0.42 -1.23
CA HIS A 108 13.95 -1.69 -0.72
C HIS A 108 12.48 -1.91 -1.10
N TRP A 109 11.92 -1.05 -1.95
CA TRP A 109 10.49 -1.04 -2.24
C TRP A 109 10.00 -2.38 -2.80
N LEU A 110 10.82 -3.03 -3.64
CA LEU A 110 10.46 -4.26 -4.31
C LEU A 110 10.43 -5.42 -3.33
N GLU A 111 11.48 -5.57 -2.50
CA GLU A 111 11.57 -6.62 -1.48
C GLU A 111 10.45 -6.49 -0.46
N ILE A 112 10.08 -5.26 -0.08
CA ILE A 112 8.96 -5.02 0.83
C ILE A 112 7.63 -5.51 0.23
N LEU A 113 7.36 -5.20 -1.04
CA LEU A 113 6.14 -5.65 -1.70
C LEU A 113 6.13 -7.17 -1.84
N GLN A 114 7.24 -7.78 -2.26
CA GLN A 114 7.38 -9.24 -2.35
C GLN A 114 7.13 -9.91 -0.98
N ALA A 115 7.69 -9.35 0.10
CA ALA A 115 7.48 -9.84 1.46
C ALA A 115 6.02 -9.74 1.92
N LEU A 116 5.27 -8.73 1.46
CA LEU A 116 3.82 -8.69 1.69
C LEU A 116 3.10 -9.81 0.95
N LEU A 117 3.41 -10.04 -0.33
CA LEU A 117 2.76 -11.09 -1.14
C LEU A 117 3.09 -12.51 -0.65
N LEU A 118 4.26 -12.70 -0.04
CA LEU A 118 4.68 -13.98 0.54
C LEU A 118 4.25 -14.16 2.01
N SER A 119 3.55 -13.17 2.58
CA SER A 119 3.10 -13.22 3.97
C SER A 119 2.14 -14.39 4.22
N PRO A 120 2.29 -15.14 5.35
CA PRO A 120 1.31 -16.14 5.76
C PRO A 120 0.00 -15.50 6.27
N ASN A 121 0.04 -14.21 6.64
CA ASN A 121 -1.16 -13.45 6.98
C ASN A 121 -1.88 -13.00 5.69
N GLN A 122 -3.08 -13.54 5.47
CA GLN A 122 -3.88 -13.29 4.27
C GLN A 122 -4.30 -11.81 4.11
N GLU A 123 -4.49 -11.06 5.21
CA GLU A 123 -4.78 -9.63 5.11
C GLU A 123 -3.58 -8.85 4.59
N LEU A 124 -2.36 -9.16 5.05
CA LEU A 124 -1.13 -8.54 4.55
C LEU A 124 -0.89 -8.90 3.08
N GLN A 125 -1.07 -10.18 2.74
CA GLN A 125 -0.95 -10.67 1.37
C GLN A 125 -1.92 -9.97 0.42
N HIS A 126 -3.19 -9.85 0.81
CA HIS A 126 -4.19 -9.12 0.04
C HIS A 126 -3.85 -7.63 -0.12
N ARG A 127 -3.46 -6.95 0.97
CA ARG A 127 -3.06 -5.53 0.90
C ARG A 127 -1.86 -5.32 0.00
N GLY A 128 -0.85 -6.19 0.08
CA GLY A 128 0.31 -6.17 -0.81
C GLY A 128 -0.08 -6.37 -2.28
N ALA A 129 -0.91 -7.37 -2.57
CA ALA A 129 -1.42 -7.61 -3.91
C ALA A 129 -2.17 -6.39 -4.48
N VAL A 130 -2.97 -5.71 -3.66
CA VAL A 130 -3.69 -4.49 -4.07
C VAL A 130 -2.73 -3.34 -4.38
N VAL A 131 -1.67 -3.14 -3.57
CA VAL A 131 -0.64 -2.13 -3.88
C VAL A 131 0.01 -2.43 -5.23
N VAL A 132 0.38 -3.70 -5.47
CA VAL A 132 0.98 -4.13 -6.75
C VAL A 132 0.01 -3.91 -7.91
N LEU A 133 -1.28 -4.24 -7.76
CA LEU A 133 -2.28 -3.99 -8.80
C LEU A 133 -2.38 -2.50 -9.12
N ASN A 134 -2.50 -1.64 -8.10
CA ASN A 134 -2.58 -0.19 -8.30
C ASN A 134 -1.33 0.35 -9.01
N MET A 135 -0.14 -0.20 -8.71
CA MET A 135 1.11 0.17 -9.37
C MET A 135 1.15 -0.28 -10.83
N VAL A 136 0.70 -1.50 -11.12
CA VAL A 136 0.61 -2.02 -12.49
C VAL A 136 -0.38 -1.17 -13.30
N GLU A 137 -1.55 -0.85 -12.76
CA GLU A 137 -2.57 -0.06 -13.46
C GLU A 137 -2.16 1.41 -13.66
N ALA A 138 -1.34 1.97 -12.77
CA ALA A 138 -0.93 3.37 -12.82
C ALA A 138 0.06 3.68 -13.96
N SER A 139 0.95 2.75 -14.32
CA SER A 139 1.97 2.99 -15.36
C SER A 139 2.50 1.68 -15.95
N ARG A 140 2.60 1.66 -17.29
CA ARG A 140 3.18 0.55 -18.04
C ARG A 140 4.66 0.35 -17.70
N GLU A 141 5.39 1.43 -17.44
CA GLU A 141 6.81 1.41 -17.09
C GLU A 141 7.04 0.73 -15.72
N ILE A 142 6.21 1.07 -14.72
CA ILE A 142 6.23 0.40 -13.42
C ILE A 142 5.82 -1.06 -13.56
N ALA A 143 4.77 -1.33 -14.35
CA ALA A 143 4.35 -2.69 -14.64
C ALA A 143 5.48 -3.51 -15.26
N SER A 144 6.24 -2.97 -16.22
CA SER A 144 7.41 -3.65 -16.82
C SER A 144 8.44 -4.02 -15.75
N THR A 145 8.78 -3.04 -14.90
CA THR A 145 9.76 -3.24 -13.81
C THR A 145 9.31 -4.34 -12.85
N LEU A 146 8.01 -4.38 -12.49
CA LEU A 146 7.44 -5.43 -11.65
C LEU A 146 7.50 -6.79 -12.36
N MET A 147 7.07 -6.88 -13.62
CA MET A 147 7.01 -8.15 -14.36
C MET A 147 8.39 -8.71 -14.74
N GLU A 148 9.44 -7.88 -14.77
CA GLU A 148 10.84 -8.28 -14.99
C GLU A 148 11.53 -8.81 -13.72
N SER A 149 10.81 -8.86 -12.59
CA SER A 149 11.32 -9.35 -11.30
C SER A 149 10.62 -10.64 -10.85
N GLU A 150 11.08 -11.23 -9.74
CA GLU A 150 10.44 -12.37 -9.06
C GLU A 150 8.97 -12.11 -8.67
N MET A 151 8.51 -10.86 -8.72
CA MET A 151 7.09 -10.50 -8.54
C MET A 151 6.18 -11.26 -9.53
N LEU A 152 6.62 -11.48 -10.78
CA LEU A 152 5.83 -12.21 -11.78
C LEU A 152 5.58 -13.66 -11.33
N GLU A 153 6.60 -14.32 -10.82
CA GLU A 153 6.53 -15.70 -10.35
C GLU A 153 5.63 -15.81 -9.12
N ILE A 154 5.78 -14.88 -8.17
CA ILE A 154 4.93 -14.80 -6.97
C ILE A 154 3.47 -14.61 -7.38
N LEU A 155 3.17 -13.63 -8.25
CA LEU A 155 1.80 -13.39 -8.74
C LEU A 155 1.23 -14.59 -9.50
N SER A 156 2.06 -15.28 -10.29
CA SER A 156 1.65 -16.48 -11.03
C SER A 156 1.25 -17.64 -10.11
N VAL A 157 1.98 -17.82 -9.01
CA VAL A 157 1.62 -18.81 -7.98
C VAL A 157 0.33 -18.40 -7.28
N LEU A 158 0.21 -17.14 -6.87
CA LEU A 158 -1.00 -16.64 -6.19
C LEU A 158 -2.25 -16.73 -7.07
N ALA A 159 -2.14 -16.45 -8.38
CA ALA A 159 -3.26 -16.53 -9.32
C ALA A 159 -3.77 -17.97 -9.55
N LYS A 160 -2.99 -19.00 -9.20
CA LYS A 160 -3.39 -20.42 -9.24
C LYS A 160 -4.01 -20.90 -7.92
N GLY A 161 -4.16 -20.01 -6.94
CA GLY A 161 -4.73 -20.30 -5.63
C GLY A 161 -6.22 -20.65 -5.66
N LYS A 162 -6.80 -20.87 -4.47
CA LYS A 162 -8.25 -21.00 -4.32
C LYS A 162 -8.94 -19.68 -4.69
N GLU A 163 -10.21 -19.75 -5.07
CA GLU A 163 -10.96 -18.53 -5.39
C GLU A 163 -11.18 -17.69 -4.12
N ASP A 164 -10.30 -16.70 -3.94
CA ASP A 164 -10.29 -15.77 -2.82
C ASP A 164 -9.88 -14.36 -3.28
N PRO A 165 -9.95 -13.33 -2.41
CA PRO A 165 -9.60 -11.97 -2.79
C PRO A 165 -8.16 -11.82 -3.30
N VAL A 166 -7.19 -12.57 -2.76
CA VAL A 166 -5.78 -12.48 -3.18
C VAL A 166 -5.64 -13.02 -4.60
N THR A 167 -6.18 -14.21 -4.87
CA THR A 167 -6.15 -14.85 -6.20
C THR A 167 -6.78 -13.96 -7.26
N ARG A 168 -7.89 -13.28 -6.94
CA ARG A 168 -8.56 -12.34 -7.85
C ARG A 168 -7.69 -11.13 -8.19
N VAL A 169 -7.06 -10.53 -7.18
CA VAL A 169 -6.17 -9.38 -7.38
C VAL A 169 -4.92 -9.78 -8.17
N ALA A 170 -4.30 -10.92 -7.84
CA ALA A 170 -3.16 -11.45 -8.58
C ALA A 170 -3.51 -11.75 -10.05
N THR A 171 -4.68 -12.33 -10.30
CA THR A 171 -5.19 -12.56 -11.66
C THR A 171 -5.39 -11.26 -12.42
N ALA A 172 -5.93 -10.22 -11.76
CA ALA A 172 -6.08 -8.90 -12.36
C ALA A 172 -4.72 -8.27 -12.71
N CYS A 173 -3.70 -8.39 -11.84
CA CYS A 173 -2.34 -7.92 -12.14
C CYS A 173 -1.79 -8.57 -13.41
N LEU A 174 -1.87 -9.90 -13.51
CA LEU A 174 -1.37 -10.64 -14.67
C LEU A 174 -2.18 -10.31 -15.93
N GLY A 175 -3.51 -10.19 -15.82
CA GLY A 175 -4.37 -9.76 -16.92
C GLY A 175 -3.95 -8.39 -17.45
N LYS A 176 -3.67 -7.44 -16.56
CA LYS A 176 -3.21 -6.10 -16.95
C LYS A 176 -1.83 -6.12 -17.62
N ALA A 177 -0.91 -6.95 -17.14
CA ALA A 177 0.39 -7.15 -17.76
C ALA A 177 0.29 -7.75 -19.18
N VAL A 178 -0.66 -8.67 -19.41
CA VAL A 178 -0.98 -9.20 -20.74
C VAL A 178 -1.53 -8.09 -21.65
N GLU A 179 -2.45 -7.25 -21.16
CA GLU A 179 -2.97 -6.10 -21.92
C GLU A 179 -1.85 -5.15 -22.38
N TYR A 180 -0.83 -4.95 -21.54
CA TYR A 180 0.34 -4.15 -21.89
C TYR A 180 1.36 -4.85 -22.79
N GLY A 181 1.14 -6.14 -23.10
CA GLY A 181 2.06 -6.98 -23.87
C GLY A 181 3.38 -7.26 -23.16
N LEU A 182 3.40 -7.19 -21.82
CA LEU A 182 4.60 -7.43 -21.00
C LEU A 182 4.83 -8.92 -20.76
N ILE A 183 3.75 -9.70 -20.70
CA ILE A 183 3.79 -11.15 -20.53
C ILE A 183 2.84 -11.83 -21.53
N LYS A 184 3.05 -13.13 -21.76
CA LYS A 184 2.14 -13.94 -22.57
C LYS A 184 0.94 -14.40 -21.72
N PRO A 185 -0.25 -14.58 -22.31
CA PRO A 185 -1.35 -15.25 -21.63
C PRO A 185 -0.91 -16.65 -21.18
N ASN A 186 -1.28 -17.07 -19.97
CA ASN A 186 -1.07 -18.44 -19.52
C ASN A 186 -1.77 -19.41 -20.49
N GLN A 187 -1.00 -20.32 -21.10
CA GLN A 187 -1.53 -21.36 -21.98
C GLN A 187 -2.06 -22.59 -21.21
N ASP A 188 -1.93 -22.61 -19.88
CA ASP A 188 -2.31 -23.74 -19.03
C ASP A 188 -3.79 -23.66 -18.61
N GLY A 189 -4.67 -23.74 -19.61
CA GLY A 189 -6.11 -23.88 -19.46
C GLY A 189 -6.61 -25.21 -20.01
N GLU A 190 -5.94 -26.32 -19.66
CA GLU A 190 -6.46 -27.70 -19.75
C GLU A 190 -6.25 -28.44 -18.43
#